data_AF-A0A069ZM06-F1
#
_entry.id   AF-A0A069ZM06-F1
#
_cell.length_a   1.000
_cell.length_b   1.000
_cell.length_c   1.000
_cell.angle_alpha   90.00
_cell.angle_beta   90.00
_cell.angle_gamma   90.00
#
_symmetry.space_group_name_H-M   'P 1'
#
loop_
_entity.id
_entity.type
_entity.pdbx_description
1 polymer ?
#
loop_
_entity_poly.entity_id
_entity_poly.type
_entity_poly.pdbx_seq_one_letter_code
_entity_poly.pdbx_strand_id
1 'polypeptide(L)' 'MFGQYTELGYGDLLARLSSAYSATTGHPYRQTKLKELLRFLLRKGMVIKEGRGRYRCSSDRRH' A
#
# COMPACT_ATOMS: atom_id res chain seq x y z
N MET A 1 -7.32 2.12 -16.20
CA MET A 1 -6.70 3.44 -15.95
C MET A 1 -6.09 3.44 -14.54
N PHE A 2 -4.78 3.20 -14.40
CA PHE A 2 -4.07 3.47 -13.13
C PHE A 2 -3.53 4.90 -13.17
N GLY A 3 -4.45 5.84 -13.31
CA GLY A 3 -4.15 7.26 -13.31
C GLY A 3 -4.15 7.80 -11.90
N GLN A 4 -3.28 8.79 -11.68
CA GLN A 4 -3.26 9.76 -10.59
C GLN A 4 -2.49 9.31 -9.35
N TYR A 5 -1.38 10.03 -9.13
CA TYR A 5 -0.65 10.22 -7.89
C TYR A 5 -1.61 10.28 -6.68
N THR A 6 -1.97 9.12 -6.12
CA THR A 6 -3.00 9.06 -5.09
C THR A 6 -2.30 9.07 -3.74
N GLU A 7 -2.26 10.23 -3.11
CA GLU A 7 -2.18 10.26 -1.63
C GLU A 7 -3.35 9.41 -1.11
N LEU A 8 -3.01 8.32 -0.43
CA LEU A 8 -3.95 7.39 0.17
C LEU A 8 -3.97 7.63 1.67
N GLY A 9 -5.17 7.73 2.22
CA GLY A 9 -5.38 7.61 3.65
C GLY A 9 -4.96 6.22 4.15
N TYR A 10 -4.62 6.10 5.43
CA TYR A 10 -4.24 4.82 6.04
C TYR A 10 -5.27 3.71 5.78
N GLY A 11 -6.57 4.03 5.92
CA GLY A 11 -7.67 3.08 5.68
C GLY A 11 -7.73 2.63 4.23
N ASP A 12 -7.71 3.57 3.28
CA ASP A 12 -7.77 3.28 1.84
C ASP A 12 -6.56 2.48 1.38
N LEU A 13 -5.37 2.81 1.89
CA LEU A 13 -4.15 2.06 1.61
C LEU A 13 -4.27 0.62 2.10
N LEU A 14 -4.77 0.42 3.32
CA LEU A 14 -4.94 -0.92 3.88
C LEU A 14 -5.96 -1.74 3.08
N ALA A 15 -7.06 -1.11 2.67
CA ALA A 15 -8.10 -1.74 1.85
C ALA A 15 -7.56 -2.14 0.48
N ARG A 16 -6.80 -1.26 -0.19
CA ARG A 16 -6.14 -1.56 -1.47
C ARG A 16 -5.12 -2.69 -1.34
N LEU A 17 -4.28 -2.67 -0.29
CA LEU A 17 -3.32 -3.75 -0.02
C LEU A 17 -4.03 -5.09 0.23
N SER A 18 -5.12 -5.08 0.99
CA SER A 18 -5.93 -6.27 1.27
C SER A 18 -6.54 -6.83 -0.01
N SER A 19 -7.16 -5.97 -0.82
CA SER A 19 -7.79 -6.36 -2.08
C SER A 19 -6.78 -6.89 -3.09
N ALA A 20 -5.67 -6.17 -3.33
CA ALA A 20 -4.64 -6.59 -4.28
C ALA A 20 -3.99 -7.93 -3.89
N TYR A 21 -3.74 -8.12 -2.59
CA TYR A 21 -3.16 -9.37 -2.11
C TYR A 21 -4.17 -10.51 -2.19
N SER A 22 -5.42 -10.31 -1.77
CA SER A 22 -6.47 -11.32 -1.88
C SER A 22 -6.70 -11.74 -3.33
N ALA A 23 -6.60 -10.81 -4.28
CA ALA A 23 -6.65 -11.12 -5.71
C ALA A 23 -5.45 -11.94 -6.20
N THR A 24 -4.29 -11.81 -5.55
CA THR A 24 -3.05 -12.52 -5.94
C THR A 24 -2.93 -13.90 -5.29
N THR A 25 -3.32 -14.02 -4.01
CA THR A 25 -3.10 -15.26 -3.22
C THR A 25 -4.38 -16.02 -2.90
N GLY A 26 -5.56 -15.51 -3.29
CA GLY A 26 -6.86 -16.15 -3.04
C GLY A 26 -7.30 -16.18 -1.57
N HIS A 27 -6.54 -15.57 -0.66
CA HIS A 27 -6.80 -15.58 0.78
C HIS A 27 -6.79 -14.17 1.37
N PRO A 28 -7.77 -13.81 2.22
CA PRO A 28 -7.78 -12.52 2.89
C PRO A 28 -6.72 -12.48 3.98
N TYR A 29 -6.08 -11.33 4.14
CA TYR A 29 -5.14 -11.13 5.24
C TYR A 29 -5.82 -10.80 6.56
N ARG A 30 -5.26 -11.30 7.66
CA ARG A 30 -5.49 -10.77 9.00
C ARG A 30 -4.88 -9.37 9.16
N GLN A 31 -5.54 -8.51 9.93
CA GLN A 31 -5.14 -7.11 10.13
C GLN A 31 -3.67 -6.93 10.55
N THR A 32 -3.13 -7.83 11.37
CA THR A 32 -1.72 -7.81 11.80
C THR A 32 -0.76 -7.88 10.62
N LYS A 33 -1.06 -8.72 9.63
CA LYS A 33 -0.13 -8.97 8.54
C LYS A 33 -0.20 -7.93 7.43
N LEU A 34 -1.36 -7.27 7.26
CA LEU A 34 -1.45 -6.03 6.48
C LEU A 34 -0.53 -4.94 7.04
N LYS A 35 -0.45 -4.81 8.37
CA LYS A 35 0.47 -3.85 9.01
C LYS A 35 1.94 -4.24 8.83
N GLU A 36 2.27 -5.53 8.81
CA GLU A 36 3.62 -6.01 8.47
C GLU A 36 3.97 -5.70 7.02
N LEU A 37 3.06 -6.00 6.09
CA LEU A 37 3.23 -5.70 4.67
C LEU A 37 3.43 -4.19 4.44
N LEU A 38 2.62 -3.35 5.08
CA LEU A 38 2.79 -1.90 5.01
C LEU A 38 4.17 -1.46 5.52
N ARG A 39 4.61 -1.98 6.68
CA ARG A 39 5.96 -1.71 7.22
C ARG A 39 7.07 -2.17 6.26
N PHE A 40 6.88 -3.32 5.61
CA PHE A 40 7.80 -3.83 4.61
C PHE A 40 7.89 -2.91 3.39
N LEU A 41 6.75 -2.45 2.86
CA LEU A 41 6.70 -1.54 1.72
C LEU A 41 7.31 -0.16 2.04
N LEU A 42 7.09 0.34 3.26
CA LEU A 42 7.74 1.55 3.76
C LEU A 42 9.26 1.38 3.84
N ARG A 43 9.74 0.26 4.39
CA ARG A 43 11.18 -0.06 4.43
C ARG A 43 11.80 -0.19 3.05
N LYS A 44 11.06 -0.76 2.10
CA LYS A 44 11.50 -0.94 0.72
C LYS A 44 11.47 0.36 -0.10
N GLY A 45 10.91 1.44 0.45
CA GLY A 45 10.75 2.71 -0.27
C GLY A 45 9.69 2.65 -1.39
N MET A 46 8.85 1.59 -1.40
CA MET A 46 7.74 1.44 -2.35
C MET A 46 6.50 2.23 -1.92
N VAL A 47 6.39 2.53 -0.63
CA VAL A 47 5.38 3.44 -0.07
C VAL A 47 6.13 4.49 0.74
N ILE A 48 5.76 5.75 0.57
CA ILE A 48 6.32 6.89 1.29
C ILE A 48 5.22 7.43 2.20
N LYS A 49 5.56 7.74 3.45
CA LYS A 49 4.64 8.40 4.38
C LYS A 49 4.85 9.91 4.28
N GLU A 50 3.95 10.59 3.58
CA GLU A 50 3.99 12.05 3.33
C GLU A 50 3.54 12.86 4.57
N GLY A 51 2.73 12.28 5.48
CA GLY A 51 2.25 13.01 6.66
C GLY A 51 1.41 12.17 7.64
N ARG A 52 0.61 12.84 8.48
CA ARG A 52 -0.32 12.17 9.43
C ARG A 52 -1.35 11.35 8.67
N GLY A 53 -1.12 10.04 8.59
CA GLY A 53 -2.04 9.08 7.96
C GLY A 53 -2.09 9.14 6.44
N ARG A 54 -1.19 9.90 5.79
CA ARG A 54 -1.10 10.02 4.33
C ARG A 54 0.08 9.24 3.81
N TYR A 55 -0.18 8.42 2.81
CA TYR A 55 0.78 7.54 2.17
C TYR A 55 0.72 7.74 0.68
N ARG A 56 1.88 7.69 0.04
CA ARG A 56 2.00 7.75 -1.41
C ARG A 56 2.71 6.50 -1.87
N CYS A 57 2.17 5.84 -2.88
CA CYS A 57 2.92 4.80 -3.55
C CYS A 57 4.08 5.46 -4.30
N SER A 58 5.30 5.04 -3.99
CA SER A 58 6.46 5.38 -4.78
C SER A 58 6.37 4.58 -6.07
N SER A 59 5.67 5.14 -7.05
CA SER A 59 5.78 4.70 -8.43
C SER A 59 7.13 5.18 -8.95
N ASP A 60 8.21 4.58 -8.44
CA ASP A 60 9.50 4.69 -9.09
C ASP A 60 9.38 3.91 -10.40
N ARG A 61 8.88 4.62 -11.41
CA ARG A 61 8.98 4.27 -12.82
C ARG A 61 10.41 4.61 -13.22
N ARG A 62 11.41 3.89 -12.71
CA ARG A 62 12.75 3.83 -13.32
C ARG A 62 12.75 2.57 -14.19
N HIS A 63 12.33 2.72 -15.45
CA HIS A 63 13.19 2.94 -16.63
C HIS A 63 14.03 1.71 -16.96
#